data_AF-A0A976P4H8-F1
#
_entry.id   AF-A0A976P4H8-F1
#
_cell.length_a   1.000
_cell.length_b   1.000
_cell.length_c   1.000
_cell.angle_alpha   90.00
_cell.angle_beta   90.00
_cell.angle_gamma   90.00
#
_symmetry.space_group_name_H-M   'P 1'
#
loop_
_entity.id
_entity.type
_entity.pdbx_description
1 polymer ?
#
loop_
_entity_poly.entity_id
_entity_poly.type
_entity_poly.pdbx_seq_one_letter_code
_entity_poly.pdbx_strand_id
1 'polypeptide(L)'
;MAIIKRGLPLLSGSFGLLVMLAGCGGGDSSLPGVRPAGAVGGKAVDAVLVGSTIRAYEWDKGTTVSGVIAEATTDSAGHYTLDPSYKDAYLLLKATSGRYTEEATGTSVPLKPGQVLTTLIRYESGKAITSHITVLTHWAACQAEWRALLQLNNNSDAVGLSNDVFSAMAGVSIREVEPLNITDPNNASPVMNAGLQYG
;
A
#
# COMPACT_ATOMS: atom_id res chain seq x y z
N MET A 1 15.13 69.14 -5.82
CA MET A 1 15.55 70.34 -5.05
C MET A 1 15.66 69.93 -3.59
N ALA A 2 16.88 69.85 -3.07
CA ALA A 2 17.22 69.22 -1.79
C ALA A 2 17.35 70.23 -0.65
N ILE A 3 16.88 69.90 0.55
CA ILE A 3 17.26 70.50 1.85
C ILE A 3 17.11 69.39 2.92
N ILE A 4 18.13 68.55 3.13
CA ILE A 4 19.14 68.58 4.21
C ILE A 4 18.55 68.96 5.60
N LYS A 5 18.38 67.95 6.47
CA LYS A 5 18.47 68.14 7.93
C LYS A 5 19.49 67.15 8.48
N ARG A 6 20.50 67.73 9.14
CA ARG A 6 21.64 67.11 9.81
C ARG A 6 21.22 66.52 11.15
N GLY A 7 21.84 65.40 11.54
CA GLY A 7 21.80 64.88 12.90
C GLY A 7 22.65 63.62 13.05
N LEU A 8 23.96 63.79 13.25
CA LEU A 8 24.87 62.77 13.81
C LEU A 8 25.77 63.53 14.78
N PRO A 9 25.88 63.09 16.04
CA PRO A 9 27.08 62.34 16.47
C PRO A 9 26.72 61.31 17.59
N LEU A 10 27.29 60.11 17.77
CA LEU A 10 28.64 59.74 18.22
C LEU A 10 28.63 58.23 18.59
N LEU A 11 29.83 57.61 18.54
CA LEU A 11 30.30 56.40 19.26
C LEU A 11 29.62 55.05 18.92
N SER A 12 30.32 54.15 18.23
CA SER A 12 31.39 53.27 18.75
C SER A 12 30.87 52.25 19.77
N GLY A 13 30.80 50.99 19.35
CA GLY A 13 30.45 49.87 20.22
C GLY A 13 30.10 48.62 19.42
N SER A 14 31.10 48.00 18.78
CA SER A 14 30.99 46.64 18.28
C SER A 14 30.69 45.70 19.45
N PHE A 15 29.44 45.27 19.61
CA PHE A 15 29.07 44.21 20.55
C PHE A 15 28.67 42.98 19.75
N GLY A 16 29.66 42.13 19.50
CA GLY A 16 29.46 40.81 18.91
C GLY A 16 28.61 39.96 19.85
N LEU A 17 27.39 39.66 19.41
CA LEU A 17 26.53 38.70 20.10
C LEU A 17 27.01 37.29 19.75
N LEU A 18 27.92 36.79 20.58
CA LEU A 18 28.37 35.40 20.61
C LEU A 18 27.19 34.53 21.07
N VAL A 19 26.45 33.95 20.12
CA VAL A 19 25.43 32.95 20.40
C VAL A 19 26.14 31.68 20.86
N MET A 20 26.13 31.45 22.17
CA MET A 20 26.56 30.20 22.78
C MET A 20 25.61 29.09 22.34
N LEU A 21 26.08 28.18 21.49
CA LEU A 21 25.45 26.87 21.32
C LEU A 21 25.67 26.09 22.63
N ALA A 22 24.67 26.11 23.51
CA ALA A 22 24.59 25.15 24.60
C ALA A 22 24.32 23.77 23.99
N GLY A 23 25.38 23.00 23.81
CA GLY A 23 25.31 21.59 23.51
C GLY A 23 24.66 20.85 24.67
N CYS A 24 23.46 20.30 24.44
CA CYS A 24 22.90 19.27 25.30
C CYS A 24 23.51 17.94 24.86
N GLY A 25 24.65 17.59 25.45
CA GLY A 25 25.19 16.24 25.47
C GLY A 25 24.63 15.51 26.68
N GLY A 26 23.98 14.37 26.45
CA GLY A 26 23.46 13.52 27.52
C GLY A 26 22.19 12.79 27.12
N GLY A 27 22.23 12.00 26.05
CA GLY A 27 21.15 11.10 25.68
C GLY A 27 21.68 9.67 25.70
N ASP A 28 21.23 8.88 26.66
CA ASP A 28 21.41 7.44 26.70
C ASP A 28 21.13 6.87 25.30
N SER A 29 22.06 6.08 24.77
CA SER A 29 22.01 5.54 23.41
C SER A 29 21.00 4.41 23.28
N SER A 30 19.75 4.63 23.70
CA SER A 30 18.64 3.79 23.31
C SER A 30 18.31 4.15 21.86
N LEU A 31 18.72 3.29 20.93
CA LEU A 31 18.18 3.33 19.57
C LEU A 31 16.64 3.35 19.68
N PRO A 32 15.93 4.12 18.84
CA PRO A 32 14.48 4.04 18.80
C PRO A 32 14.06 2.58 18.61
N GLY A 33 13.08 2.14 19.41
CA GLY A 33 12.65 0.74 19.41
C GLY A 33 12.22 0.26 18.03
N VAL A 34 12.52 -1.00 17.73
CA VAL A 34 12.09 -1.66 16.49
C VAL A 34 10.56 -1.65 16.42
N ARG A 35 9.99 -1.21 15.29
CA ARG A 35 8.54 -1.21 15.11
C ARG A 35 8.03 -2.66 15.03
N PRO A 36 6.94 -3.00 15.73
CA PRO A 36 6.31 -4.31 15.61
C PRO A 36 5.93 -4.58 14.14
N ALA A 37 6.33 -5.75 13.63
CA ALA A 37 5.89 -6.21 12.32
C ALA A 37 4.49 -6.83 12.45
N GLY A 38 3.57 -6.42 11.59
CA GLY A 38 2.27 -7.06 11.40
C GLY A 38 2.26 -7.78 10.05
N ALA A 39 1.98 -9.07 10.05
CA ALA A 39 1.94 -9.87 8.82
C ALA A 39 0.81 -9.40 7.90
N VAL A 40 1.13 -9.09 6.65
CA VAL A 40 0.16 -8.78 5.59
C VAL A 40 0.17 -9.96 4.63
N GLY A 41 -0.89 -10.76 4.66
CA GLY A 41 -0.97 -12.00 3.88
C GLY A 41 -2.20 -12.06 2.98
N GLY A 42 -2.16 -12.92 1.97
CA GLY A 42 -3.31 -13.18 1.12
C GLY A 42 -2.94 -13.97 -0.12
N LYS A 43 -3.81 -13.93 -1.14
CA LYS A 43 -3.59 -14.54 -2.46
C LYS A 43 -3.56 -13.49 -3.55
N ALA A 44 -2.73 -13.70 -4.57
CA ALA A 44 -2.78 -12.92 -5.80
C ALA A 44 -3.41 -13.73 -6.93
N VAL A 45 -4.53 -13.26 -7.48
CA VAL A 45 -5.39 -14.01 -8.41
C VAL A 45 -5.98 -13.13 -9.51
N ASP A 46 -5.73 -13.50 -10.76
CA ASP A 46 -6.56 -13.23 -11.93
C ASP A 46 -6.95 -14.61 -12.48
N ALA A 47 -5.91 -15.34 -12.87
CA ALA A 47 -5.70 -16.75 -12.56
C ALA A 47 -4.68 -16.85 -11.39
N VAL A 48 -4.49 -18.01 -10.76
CA VAL A 48 -3.50 -18.15 -9.65
C VAL A 48 -2.12 -17.65 -10.10
N LEU A 49 -1.64 -16.55 -9.50
CA LEU A 49 -0.36 -15.95 -9.86
C LEU A 49 0.77 -16.64 -9.08
N VAL A 50 1.61 -17.39 -9.79
CA VAL A 50 2.73 -18.15 -9.20
C VAL A 50 4.05 -17.43 -9.43
N GLY A 51 4.86 -17.31 -8.38
CA GLY A 51 6.17 -16.65 -8.44
C GLY A 51 6.09 -15.14 -8.73
N SER A 52 4.96 -14.51 -8.42
CA SER A 52 4.76 -13.08 -8.59
C SER A 52 5.42 -12.32 -7.45
N THR A 53 6.12 -11.24 -7.77
CA THR A 53 6.72 -10.33 -6.79
C THR A 53 5.64 -9.37 -6.28
N ILE A 54 5.38 -9.44 -4.98
CA ILE A 54 4.47 -8.55 -4.27
C ILE A 54 5.29 -7.45 -3.59
N ARG A 55 5.00 -6.19 -3.87
CA ARG A 55 5.64 -5.04 -3.22
C ARG A 55 4.62 -4.13 -2.55
N ALA A 56 4.93 -3.67 -1.34
CA ALA A 56 4.14 -2.68 -0.62
C ALA A 56 4.77 -1.29 -0.68
N TYR A 57 3.94 -0.27 -0.86
CA TYR A 57 4.29 1.15 -0.90
C TYR A 57 3.34 1.95 0.00
N GLU A 58 3.81 3.00 0.66
CA GLU A 58 2.93 3.96 1.33
C GLU A 58 2.12 4.69 0.25
N TRP A 59 0.81 4.75 0.47
CA TRP A 59 -0.13 5.45 -0.36
C TRP A 59 -0.79 6.56 0.44
N ASP A 60 -0.81 7.76 -0.12
CA ASP A 60 -1.50 8.91 0.46
C ASP A 60 -2.16 9.74 -0.63
N LYS A 61 -3.43 10.08 -0.44
CA LYS A 61 -4.19 10.98 -1.32
C LYS A 61 -4.08 10.63 -2.81
N GLY A 62 -4.17 9.34 -3.13
CA GLY A 62 -4.16 8.85 -4.50
C GLY A 62 -2.78 8.79 -5.16
N THR A 63 -1.69 8.90 -4.40
CA THR A 63 -0.35 8.67 -4.95
C THR A 63 0.49 7.80 -4.03
N THR A 64 1.48 7.13 -4.60
CA THR A 64 2.53 6.46 -3.81
C THR A 64 3.54 7.47 -3.32
N VAL A 65 3.77 7.51 -2.01
CA VAL A 65 4.64 8.52 -1.36
C VAL A 65 5.93 7.94 -0.77
N SER A 66 6.19 6.64 -0.99
CA SER A 66 7.41 5.98 -0.54
C SER A 66 8.05 5.10 -1.62
N GLY A 67 9.28 4.66 -1.35
CA GLY A 67 9.86 3.47 -2.00
C GLY A 67 9.21 2.16 -1.51
N VAL A 68 9.80 1.03 -1.87
CA VAL A 68 9.35 -0.30 -1.41
C VAL A 68 9.54 -0.42 0.10
N ILE A 69 8.46 -0.75 0.81
CA ILE A 69 8.44 -0.96 2.27
C ILE A 69 8.73 -2.43 2.62
N ALA A 70 8.12 -3.34 1.86
CA ALA A 70 8.25 -4.78 2.02
C ALA A 70 8.07 -5.45 0.66
N GLU A 71 8.67 -6.63 0.51
CA GLU A 71 8.61 -7.46 -0.68
C GLU A 71 8.42 -8.93 -0.31
N ALA A 72 7.64 -9.65 -1.10
CA ALA A 72 7.43 -11.10 -0.99
C ALA A 72 7.25 -11.71 -2.38
N THR A 73 7.26 -13.04 -2.46
CA THR A 73 6.95 -13.78 -3.69
C THR A 73 5.78 -14.72 -3.44
N THR A 74 4.87 -14.86 -4.41
CA THR A 74 3.76 -15.81 -4.31
C THR A 74 4.22 -17.25 -4.48
N ASP A 75 3.60 -18.16 -3.72
CA ASP A 75 3.83 -19.59 -3.83
C ASP A 75 3.05 -20.26 -4.98
N SER A 76 3.04 -21.59 -5.03
CA SER A 76 2.32 -22.37 -6.05
C SER A 76 0.80 -22.25 -5.99
N ALA A 77 0.25 -21.84 -4.85
CA ALA A 77 -1.18 -21.58 -4.65
C ALA A 77 -1.50 -20.08 -4.72
N GLY A 78 -0.51 -19.24 -5.08
CA GLY A 78 -0.65 -17.80 -5.18
C GLY A 78 -0.64 -17.06 -3.85
N HIS A 79 -0.35 -17.75 -2.74
CA HIS A 79 -0.28 -17.11 -1.43
C HIS A 79 1.00 -16.30 -1.28
N TYR A 80 0.91 -15.18 -0.57
CA TYR A 80 2.04 -14.38 -0.17
C TYR A 80 1.92 -13.96 1.30
N THR A 81 3.04 -13.59 1.91
CA THR A 81 3.09 -12.96 3.22
C THR A 81 4.21 -11.94 3.23
N LEU A 82 3.87 -10.71 3.60
CA LEU A 82 4.79 -9.58 3.80
C LEU A 82 4.87 -9.28 5.30
N ASP A 83 6.06 -8.89 5.78
CA ASP A 83 6.26 -8.46 7.17
C ASP A 83 6.75 -7.00 7.23
N PRO A 84 5.91 -6.01 6.88
CA PRO A 84 6.29 -4.61 6.92
C PRO A 84 6.51 -4.15 8.38
N SER A 85 7.75 -3.78 8.72
CA SER A 85 8.04 -3.01 9.94
C SER A 85 7.84 -1.52 9.65
N TYR A 86 6.57 -1.09 9.62
CA TYR A 86 6.18 0.26 9.18
C TYR A 86 5.25 0.97 10.17
N LYS A 87 5.06 2.28 10.01
CA LYS A 87 4.06 3.06 10.75
C LYS A 87 2.66 2.77 10.22
N ASP A 88 1.63 3.14 10.98
CA ASP A 88 0.25 3.12 10.50
C ASP A 88 0.12 3.98 9.23
N ALA A 89 -0.41 3.38 8.17
CA ALA A 89 -0.52 4.01 6.87
C ALA A 89 -1.50 3.25 5.98
N TYR A 90 -1.91 3.88 4.88
CA TYR A 90 -2.48 3.12 3.77
C TYR A 90 -1.34 2.58 2.92
N LEU A 91 -1.41 1.29 2.58
CA LEU A 91 -0.41 0.65 1.74
C LEU A 91 -1.05 0.22 0.42
N LEU A 92 -0.39 0.58 -0.68
CA LEU A 92 -0.65 0.03 -2.00
C LEU A 92 0.24 -1.19 -2.21
N LEU A 93 -0.38 -2.35 -2.35
CA LEU A 93 0.30 -3.59 -2.69
C LEU A 93 0.22 -3.76 -4.20
N LYS A 94 1.33 -4.18 -4.83
CA LYS A 94 1.42 -4.44 -6.27
C LYS A 94 1.96 -5.84 -6.50
N ALA A 95 1.21 -6.68 -7.22
CA ALA A 95 1.67 -7.93 -7.77
C ALA A 95 2.23 -7.69 -9.17
N THR A 96 3.47 -8.09 -9.41
CA THR A 96 4.17 -7.91 -10.68
C THR A 96 5.00 -9.13 -11.01
N SER A 97 5.25 -9.41 -12.29
CA SER A 97 6.00 -10.59 -12.75
C SER A 97 5.37 -11.92 -12.30
N GLY A 98 6.08 -13.03 -12.50
CA GLY A 98 5.53 -14.36 -12.29
C GLY A 98 4.77 -14.86 -13.53
N ARG A 99 3.87 -15.81 -13.30
CA ARG A 99 3.09 -16.47 -14.37
C ARG A 99 1.76 -16.96 -13.85
N TYR A 100 0.85 -17.22 -14.76
CA TYR A 100 -0.37 -17.96 -14.50
C TYR A 100 -0.53 -19.11 -15.48
N THR A 101 -1.52 -19.97 -15.24
CA THR A 101 -1.94 -21.01 -16.19
C THR A 101 -3.26 -20.57 -16.79
N GLU A 102 -3.29 -20.37 -18.11
CA GLU A 102 -4.50 -20.00 -18.83
C GLU A 102 -5.52 -21.14 -18.79
N GLU A 103 -6.71 -20.85 -18.29
CA GLU A 103 -7.76 -21.81 -17.98
C GLU A 103 -8.27 -22.58 -19.21
N ALA A 104 -8.40 -21.91 -20.36
CA ALA A 104 -8.96 -22.53 -21.56
C ALA A 104 -7.97 -23.47 -22.26
N THR A 105 -6.67 -23.23 -22.11
CA THR A 105 -5.63 -23.97 -22.87
C THR A 105 -4.68 -24.78 -21.99
N GLY A 106 -4.65 -24.53 -20.68
CA GLY A 106 -3.65 -25.07 -19.77
C GLY A 106 -2.23 -24.52 -19.98
N THR A 107 -2.05 -23.51 -20.85
CA THR A 107 -0.73 -22.96 -21.16
C THR A 107 -0.26 -22.06 -20.04
N SER A 108 1.00 -22.21 -19.62
CA SER A 108 1.59 -21.26 -18.67
C SER A 108 1.98 -19.96 -19.38
N VAL A 109 1.44 -18.84 -18.92
CA VAL A 109 1.63 -17.51 -19.48
C VAL A 109 2.42 -16.64 -18.50
N PRO A 110 3.64 -16.19 -18.85
CA PRO A 110 4.40 -15.26 -18.02
C PRO A 110 3.81 -13.85 -18.08
N LEU A 111 3.84 -13.14 -16.95
CA LEU A 111 3.47 -11.72 -16.93
C LEU A 111 4.52 -10.88 -17.63
N LYS A 112 4.06 -9.99 -18.51
CA LYS A 112 4.88 -9.02 -19.24
C LYS A 112 5.10 -7.75 -18.40
N PRO A 113 6.17 -6.99 -18.66
CA PRO A 113 6.35 -5.67 -18.05
C PRO A 113 5.11 -4.79 -18.22
N GLY A 114 4.70 -4.13 -17.14
CA GLY A 114 3.50 -3.27 -17.11
C GLY A 114 2.21 -3.99 -16.73
N GLN A 115 2.17 -5.33 -16.73
CA GLN A 115 1.04 -6.09 -16.17
C GLN A 115 1.15 -6.11 -14.66
N VAL A 116 0.13 -5.54 -13.99
CA VAL A 116 0.10 -5.35 -12.54
C VAL A 116 -1.31 -5.56 -12.03
N LEU A 117 -1.42 -6.21 -10.87
CA LEU A 117 -2.61 -6.14 -10.03
C LEU A 117 -2.27 -5.40 -8.76
N THR A 118 -3.25 -4.69 -8.20
CA THR A 118 -3.06 -3.92 -6.99
C THR A 118 -4.18 -4.14 -5.98
N THR A 119 -3.90 -3.80 -4.73
CA THR A 119 -4.91 -3.67 -3.68
C THR A 119 -4.47 -2.58 -2.71
N LEU A 120 -5.43 -1.92 -2.08
CA LEU A 120 -5.19 -0.90 -1.06
C LEU A 120 -5.67 -1.41 0.30
N ILE A 121 -4.78 -1.33 1.29
CA ILE A 121 -5.07 -1.74 2.66
C ILE A 121 -4.80 -0.61 3.63
N ARG A 122 -5.53 -0.60 4.75
CA ARG A 122 -5.15 0.17 5.92
C ARG A 122 -4.28 -0.71 6.80
N TYR A 123 -2.99 -0.39 6.86
CA TYR A 123 -2.03 -1.08 7.72
C TYR A 123 -1.96 -0.39 9.08
N GLU A 124 -1.97 -1.21 10.13
CA GLU A 124 -1.75 -0.80 11.51
C GLU A 124 -0.56 -1.60 12.05
N SER A 125 0.44 -0.91 12.58
CA SER A 125 1.70 -1.51 13.03
C SER A 125 1.45 -2.62 14.04
N GLY A 126 2.04 -3.80 13.79
CA GLY A 126 1.91 -4.97 14.65
C GLY A 126 0.59 -5.73 14.53
N LYS A 127 -0.34 -5.33 13.64
CA LYS A 127 -1.58 -6.08 13.40
C LYS A 127 -1.48 -6.90 12.13
N ALA A 128 -1.88 -8.16 12.22
CA ALA A 128 -2.03 -9.00 11.04
C ALA A 128 -3.26 -8.57 10.23
N ILE A 129 -3.14 -8.61 8.90
CA ILE A 129 -4.23 -8.30 7.98
C ILE A 129 -4.19 -9.26 6.79
N THR A 130 -5.37 -9.78 6.45
CA THR A 130 -5.58 -10.55 5.23
C THR A 130 -6.03 -9.61 4.12
N SER A 131 -5.40 -9.68 2.95
CA SER A 131 -5.81 -8.93 1.76
C SER A 131 -5.45 -9.69 0.49
N HIS A 132 -6.46 -9.99 -0.31
CA HIS A 132 -6.25 -10.61 -1.61
C HIS A 132 -5.94 -9.52 -2.66
N ILE A 133 -5.08 -9.85 -3.62
CA ILE A 133 -4.75 -9.04 -4.79
C ILE A 133 -5.48 -9.66 -5.97
N THR A 134 -6.63 -9.10 -6.33
CA THR A 134 -7.47 -9.60 -7.42
C THR A 134 -7.76 -8.52 -8.45
N VAL A 135 -8.40 -8.89 -9.56
CA VAL A 135 -8.91 -7.93 -10.54
C VAL A 135 -9.88 -6.93 -9.89
N LEU A 136 -10.76 -7.39 -8.98
CA LEU A 136 -11.72 -6.50 -8.33
C LEU A 136 -11.07 -5.59 -7.29
N THR A 137 -10.07 -6.06 -6.53
CA THR A 137 -9.33 -5.16 -5.64
C THR A 137 -8.45 -4.18 -6.41
N HIS A 138 -7.97 -4.56 -7.60
CA HIS A 138 -7.24 -3.67 -8.49
C HIS A 138 -8.13 -2.53 -8.99
N TRP A 139 -9.33 -2.85 -9.47
CA TRP A 139 -10.30 -1.82 -9.84
C TRP A 139 -10.75 -0.96 -8.66
N ALA A 140 -10.91 -1.56 -7.47
CA ALA A 140 -11.17 -0.81 -6.24
C ALA A 140 -10.01 0.16 -5.91
N ALA A 141 -8.76 -0.28 -6.08
CA ALA A 141 -7.60 0.57 -5.87
C ALA A 141 -7.55 1.75 -6.87
N CYS A 142 -7.79 1.47 -8.16
CA CYS A 142 -7.87 2.50 -9.20
C CYS A 142 -8.99 3.50 -8.93
N GLN A 143 -10.17 3.05 -8.48
CA GLN A 143 -11.25 3.95 -8.13
C GLN A 143 -10.92 4.75 -6.87
N ALA A 144 -10.29 4.16 -5.86
CA ALA A 144 -9.88 4.87 -4.65
C ALA A 144 -8.86 5.96 -4.97
N GLU A 145 -7.90 5.69 -5.86
CA GLU A 145 -6.97 6.69 -6.39
C GLU A 145 -7.71 7.87 -7.05
N TRP A 146 -8.66 7.57 -7.94
CA TRP A 146 -9.49 8.59 -8.58
C TRP A 146 -10.31 9.42 -7.57
N ARG A 147 -10.92 8.77 -6.56
CA ARG A 147 -11.70 9.46 -5.50
C ARG A 147 -10.81 10.37 -4.67
N ALA A 148 -9.64 9.89 -4.27
CA ALA A 148 -8.71 10.65 -3.46
C ALA A 148 -8.14 11.87 -4.21
N LEU A 149 -7.79 11.72 -5.50
CA LEU A 149 -7.22 12.79 -6.32
C LEU A 149 -8.27 13.81 -6.76
N LEU A 150 -9.40 13.36 -7.29
CA LEU A 150 -10.34 14.23 -8.01
C LEU A 150 -11.59 14.58 -7.22
N GLN A 151 -12.03 13.73 -6.28
CA GLN A 151 -13.17 14.01 -5.41
C GLN A 151 -12.76 14.59 -4.06
N LEU A 152 -11.44 14.70 -3.79
CA LEU A 152 -10.88 15.19 -2.53
C LEU A 152 -11.34 14.39 -1.30
N ASN A 153 -11.70 13.12 -1.50
CA ASN A 153 -12.00 12.21 -0.41
C ASN A 153 -10.74 11.99 0.44
N ASN A 154 -10.92 11.87 1.75
CA ASN A 154 -9.85 11.35 2.60
C ASN A 154 -9.57 9.87 2.26
N ASN A 155 -8.40 9.37 2.67
CA ASN A 155 -7.97 8.01 2.35
C ASN A 155 -8.96 6.93 2.81
N SER A 156 -9.60 7.11 3.97
CA SER A 156 -10.58 6.16 4.51
C SER A 156 -11.81 6.06 3.63
N ASP A 157 -12.40 7.19 3.25
CA ASP A 157 -13.59 7.22 2.42
C ASP A 157 -13.28 6.74 0.99
N ALA A 158 -12.13 7.14 0.44
CA ALA A 158 -11.70 6.72 -0.88
C ALA A 158 -11.56 5.19 -0.97
N VAL A 159 -10.83 4.58 -0.03
CA VAL A 159 -10.62 3.13 0.00
C VAL A 159 -11.88 2.37 0.40
N GLY A 160 -12.63 2.86 1.40
CA GLY A 160 -13.86 2.23 1.88
C GLY A 160 -14.93 2.17 0.81
N LEU A 161 -15.33 3.33 0.29
CA LEU A 161 -16.40 3.42 -0.71
C LEU A 161 -16.07 2.68 -1.99
N SER A 162 -14.80 2.65 -2.40
CA SER A 162 -14.40 1.88 -3.59
C SER A 162 -14.49 0.38 -3.36
N ASN A 163 -14.05 -0.12 -2.20
CA ASN A 163 -14.24 -1.52 -1.87
C ASN A 163 -15.73 -1.89 -1.78
N ASP A 164 -16.58 -1.01 -1.26
CA ASP A 164 -18.02 -1.24 -1.17
C ASP A 164 -18.68 -1.37 -2.56
N VAL A 165 -18.30 -0.50 -3.51
CA VAL A 165 -18.80 -0.56 -4.89
C VAL A 165 -18.49 -1.92 -5.53
N PHE A 166 -17.23 -2.36 -5.44
CA PHE A 166 -16.81 -3.61 -6.08
C PHE A 166 -17.24 -4.86 -5.31
N SER A 167 -17.43 -4.77 -3.99
CA SER A 167 -18.06 -5.85 -3.20
C SER A 167 -19.54 -6.00 -3.52
N ALA A 168 -20.27 -4.90 -3.69
CA ALA A 168 -21.66 -4.93 -4.12
C ALA A 168 -21.79 -5.54 -5.54
N MET A 169 -20.85 -5.23 -6.43
CA MET A 169 -20.80 -5.80 -7.77
C MET A 169 -20.52 -7.31 -7.76
N ALA A 170 -19.61 -7.78 -6.89
CA ALA A 170 -19.30 -9.20 -6.73
C ALA A 170 -20.39 -9.98 -5.98
N GLY A 171 -21.19 -9.29 -5.16
CA GLY A 171 -22.12 -9.90 -4.22
C GLY A 171 -21.42 -10.56 -3.01
N VAL A 172 -20.13 -10.30 -2.83
CA VAL A 172 -19.28 -10.82 -1.74
C VAL A 172 -18.23 -9.76 -1.36
N SER A 173 -17.67 -9.86 -0.15
CA SER A 173 -16.59 -8.97 0.29
C SER A 173 -15.29 -9.29 -0.46
N ILE A 174 -14.83 -8.39 -1.33
CA ILE A 174 -13.58 -8.56 -2.08
C ILE A 174 -12.31 -8.49 -1.20
N ARG A 175 -12.48 -8.11 0.07
CA ARG A 175 -11.38 -7.93 1.02
C ARG A 175 -11.20 -9.16 1.92
N GLU A 176 -12.32 -9.76 2.32
CA GLU A 176 -12.36 -10.78 3.36
C GLU A 176 -12.54 -12.19 2.79
N VAL A 177 -13.17 -12.31 1.62
CA VAL A 177 -13.40 -13.60 0.98
C VAL A 177 -12.17 -14.00 0.20
N GLU A 178 -11.63 -15.18 0.50
CA GLU A 178 -10.58 -15.78 -0.31
C GLU A 178 -11.19 -16.36 -1.61
N PRO A 179 -10.70 -15.96 -2.79
CA PRO A 179 -11.12 -16.57 -4.06
C PRO A 179 -10.62 -18.00 -4.19
N LEU A 180 -11.46 -18.87 -4.76
CA LEU A 180 -11.21 -20.28 -5.02
C LEU A 180 -11.20 -20.57 -6.52
N ASN A 181 -10.02 -20.88 -7.07
CA ASN A 181 -9.86 -21.26 -8.47
C ASN A 181 -10.90 -22.30 -8.92
N ILE A 182 -11.85 -21.87 -9.75
CA ILE A 182 -12.94 -22.71 -10.28
C ILE A 182 -12.49 -23.83 -11.23
N THR A 183 -11.25 -23.78 -11.72
CA THR A 183 -10.68 -24.85 -12.56
C THR A 183 -10.01 -25.96 -11.76
N ASP A 184 -9.79 -25.76 -10.46
CA ASP A 184 -9.24 -26.79 -9.58
C ASP A 184 -10.36 -27.77 -9.16
N PRO A 185 -10.27 -29.06 -9.51
CA PRO A 185 -11.26 -30.06 -9.11
C PRO A 185 -11.44 -30.19 -7.60
N ASN A 186 -10.45 -29.81 -6.80
CA ASN A 186 -10.55 -29.83 -5.33
C ASN A 186 -11.51 -28.77 -4.78
N ASN A 187 -11.78 -27.71 -5.55
CA ASN A 187 -12.74 -26.66 -5.19
C ASN A 187 -14.17 -27.00 -5.67
N ALA A 188 -14.36 -28.08 -6.44
CA ALA A 188 -15.66 -28.45 -6.98
C ALA A 188 -16.68 -28.70 -5.85
N SER A 189 -17.80 -27.97 -5.89
CA SER A 189 -18.87 -28.07 -4.90
C SER A 189 -20.23 -28.04 -5.59
N PRO A 190 -21.21 -28.84 -5.11
CA PRO A 190 -22.60 -28.77 -5.61
C PRO A 190 -23.35 -27.52 -5.11
N VAL A 191 -22.78 -26.79 -4.14
CA VAL A 191 -23.35 -25.55 -3.58
C VAL A 191 -22.37 -24.40 -3.82
N MET A 192 -22.89 -23.29 -4.37
CA MET A 192 -22.13 -22.05 -4.51
C MET A 192 -21.80 -21.49 -3.12
N ASN A 193 -20.52 -21.34 -2.82
CA ASN A 193 -20.03 -20.66 -1.62
C ASN A 193 -19.40 -19.30 -1.99
N ALA A 194 -19.08 -18.46 -1.01
CA ALA A 194 -18.57 -17.12 -1.28
C ALA A 194 -17.24 -17.12 -2.06
N GLY A 195 -16.35 -18.09 -1.80
CA GLY A 195 -15.07 -18.21 -2.51
C GLY A 195 -15.27 -18.57 -3.99
N LEU A 196 -16.13 -19.54 -4.28
CA LEU A 196 -16.51 -19.93 -5.65
C LEU A 196 -17.28 -18.83 -6.38
N GLN A 197 -18.08 -18.04 -5.66
CA GLN A 197 -18.75 -16.87 -6.22
C GLN A 197 -17.75 -15.77 -6.58
N TYR A 198 -16.68 -15.63 -5.80
CA TYR A 198 -15.69 -14.58 -6.01
C TYR A 198 -14.78 -14.88 -7.21
N GLY A 199 -14.41 -16.14 -7.40
CA GLY A 199 -13.64 -16.60 -8.56
C GLY A 199 -12.77 -17.80 -8.24
#